data_AF-A0A2S4Z4C7-F1
#
_entry.id   AF-A0A2S4Z4C7-F1
#
_cell.length_a   1.000
_cell.length_b   1.000
_cell.length_c   1.000
_cell.angle_alpha   90.00
_cell.angle_beta   90.00
_cell.angle_gamma   90.00
#
_symmetry.space_group_name_H-M   'P 1'
#
loop_
_entity.id
_entity.type
_entity.pdbx_description
1 polymer ?
#
loop_
_entity_poly.entity_id
_entity_poly.type
_entity_poly.pdbx_seq_one_letter_code
_entity_poly.pdbx_strand_id
1 'polypeptide(L)'
;MEGGRSPASSGELVDEQGCLWTKSRGPLDVRLVKRLVRGADEMIVGEGAGEVLRPVPGEEREAAWVLIKDGLDTAGSGTWTYQAYEFHSEDGRTLLYVEEFC
;
A
#
# COMPACT_ATOMS: atom_id res chain seq x y z
N MET A 1 4.90 20.08 15.57
CA MET A 1 5.23 19.29 14.38
C MET A 1 4.30 18.11 14.44
N GLU A 2 3.13 18.23 13.81
CA GLU A 2 2.15 17.14 13.80
C GLU A 2 2.76 16.02 12.96
N GLY A 3 3.27 14.98 13.62
CA GLY A 3 3.65 13.75 12.95
C GLY A 3 2.38 13.20 12.32
N GLY A 4 2.21 13.42 11.01
CA GLY A 4 1.08 12.89 10.28
C GLY A 4 1.01 11.39 10.51
N ARG A 5 -0.14 10.89 10.92
CA ARG A 5 -0.35 9.44 11.02
C ARG A 5 -0.11 8.85 9.64
N SER A 6 0.64 7.75 9.57
CA SER A 6 0.86 7.04 8.31
C SER A 6 -0.50 6.71 7.66
N PRO A 7 -0.59 6.65 6.32
CA PRO A 7 -1.86 6.35 5.66
C PRO A 7 -2.49 5.03 6.12
N ALA A 8 -1.67 4.03 6.47
CA ALA A 8 -2.18 2.79 7.06
C ALA A 8 -2.92 3.02 8.39
N SER A 9 -2.50 4.02 9.17
CA SER A 9 -3.02 4.37 10.50
C SER A 9 -4.15 5.40 10.47
N SER A 10 -4.07 6.40 9.59
CA SER A 10 -5.14 7.41 9.41
C SER A 10 -6.37 6.83 8.73
N GLY A 11 -6.18 5.85 7.83
CA GLY A 11 -7.23 5.31 6.98
C GLY A 11 -7.51 6.17 5.73
N GLU A 12 -6.74 7.24 5.54
CA GLU A 12 -6.86 8.18 4.42
C GLU A 12 -5.48 8.40 3.79
N LEU A 13 -5.42 8.39 2.47
CA LEU A 13 -4.22 8.67 1.68
C LEU A 13 -4.57 9.70 0.60
N VAL A 14 -3.76 10.74 0.45
CA VAL A 14 -3.86 11.67 -0.67
C VAL A 14 -2.64 11.47 -1.55
N ASP A 15 -2.84 11.15 -2.82
CA ASP A 15 -1.74 10.96 -3.77
C ASP A 15 -1.19 12.30 -4.31
N GLU A 16 -0.14 12.23 -5.12
CA GLU A 16 0.50 13.43 -5.71
C GLU A 16 -0.43 14.23 -6.64
N GLN A 17 -1.49 13.61 -7.15
CA GLN A 17 -2.49 14.24 -8.01
C GLN A 17 -3.62 14.90 -7.19
N GLY A 18 -3.58 14.76 -5.85
CA GLY A 18 -4.61 15.26 -4.95
C GLY A 18 -5.84 14.34 -4.87
N CYS A 19 -5.77 13.10 -5.36
CA CYS A 19 -6.87 12.15 -5.23
C CYS A 19 -6.92 11.61 -3.80
N LEU A 20 -8.12 11.65 -3.19
CA LEU A 20 -8.36 11.08 -1.86
C LEU A 20 -8.72 9.60 -1.99
N TRP A 21 -7.98 8.79 -1.26
CA TRP A 21 -8.15 7.35 -1.13
C TRP A 21 -8.53 7.02 0.31
N THR A 22 -9.60 6.25 0.49
CA THR A 22 -10.07 5.79 1.80
C THR A 22 -9.80 4.31 1.96
N LYS A 23 -9.27 3.92 3.12
CA LYS A 23 -8.93 2.53 3.43
C LYS A 23 -10.19 1.66 3.43
N SER A 24 -10.19 0.68 2.54
CA SER A 24 -11.23 -0.34 2.43
C SER A 24 -10.98 -1.48 3.41
N ARG A 25 -9.76 -2.06 3.38
CA ARG A 25 -9.38 -3.21 4.21
C ARG A 25 -7.88 -3.40 4.36
N GLY A 26 -7.49 -4.14 5.39
CA GLY A 26 -6.15 -4.70 5.60
C GLY A 26 -5.74 -4.72 7.08
N PRO A 27 -4.56 -5.27 7.43
CA PRO A 27 -3.55 -5.81 6.52
C PRO A 27 -4.06 -6.97 5.66
N LEU A 28 -3.60 -7.01 4.40
CA LEU A 28 -3.99 -8.01 3.42
C LEU A 28 -3.07 -9.24 3.46
N ASP A 29 -3.62 -10.42 3.19
CA ASP A 29 -2.79 -11.62 2.99
C ASP A 29 -2.12 -11.63 1.60
N VAL A 30 -1.04 -12.41 1.48
CA VAL A 30 -0.20 -12.54 0.27
C VAL A 30 -1.01 -12.81 -1.01
N ARG A 31 -2.13 -13.55 -0.93
CA ARG A 31 -2.92 -13.91 -2.12
C ARG A 31 -3.74 -12.73 -2.60
N LEU A 32 -4.33 -11.98 -1.68
CA LEU A 32 -5.06 -10.75 -1.99
C LEU A 32 -4.12 -9.67 -2.52
N VAL A 33 -2.94 -9.50 -1.92
CA VAL A 33 -1.93 -8.56 -2.43
C VAL A 33 -1.53 -8.91 -3.86
N LYS A 34 -1.17 -10.17 -4.12
CA LYS A 34 -0.83 -10.62 -5.48
C LYS A 34 -1.97 -10.42 -6.49
N ARG A 35 -3.23 -10.56 -6.06
CA ARG A 35 -4.38 -10.26 -6.91
C ARG A 35 -4.45 -8.78 -7.25
N LEU A 36 -4.24 -7.91 -6.27
CA LEU A 36 -4.30 -6.45 -6.46
C LEU A 36 -3.10 -5.91 -7.23
N VAL A 37 -1.90 -6.48 -7.09
CA VAL A 37 -0.72 -6.15 -7.92
C VAL A 37 -1.08 -6.19 -9.41
N ARG A 38 -1.93 -7.14 -9.81
CA ARG A 38 -2.34 -7.36 -11.21
C ARG A 38 -3.59 -6.61 -11.64
N GLY A 39 -4.40 -6.15 -10.70
CA GLY A 39 -5.79 -5.75 -10.98
C GLY A 39 -6.28 -4.50 -10.28
N ALA A 40 -5.49 -3.91 -9.37
CA ALA A 40 -5.77 -2.59 -8.83
C ALA A 40 -5.56 -1.54 -9.94
N ASP A 41 -6.29 -0.43 -9.86
CA ASP A 41 -6.12 0.68 -10.79
C ASP A 41 -4.80 1.40 -10.50
N GLU A 42 -4.45 1.54 -9.23
CA GLU A 42 -3.23 2.21 -8.74
C GLU A 42 -2.45 1.32 -7.78
N MET A 43 -1.14 1.53 -7.71
CA MET A 43 -0.28 0.91 -6.71
C MET A 43 0.70 1.95 -6.16
N ILE A 44 0.78 2.06 -4.84
CA ILE A 44 1.68 2.99 -4.14
C ILE A 44 2.45 2.22 -3.07
N VAL A 45 3.75 2.46 -3.00
CA VAL A 45 4.61 2.02 -1.90
C VAL A 45 4.88 3.24 -1.00
N GLY A 46 4.51 3.13 0.27
CA GLY A 46 4.81 4.12 1.29
C GLY A 46 6.13 3.80 1.98
N GLU A 47 7.19 4.50 1.64
CA GLU A 47 8.52 4.32 2.25
C GLU A 47 8.60 5.10 3.57
N GLY A 48 9.39 4.59 4.52
CA GLY A 48 9.57 5.23 5.83
C GLY A 48 8.25 5.39 6.60
N ALA A 49 7.48 4.32 6.76
CA ALA A 49 6.14 4.37 7.38
C ALA A 49 5.18 5.37 6.69
N GLY A 50 5.25 5.45 5.35
CA GLY A 50 4.36 6.28 4.55
C GLY A 50 4.72 7.76 4.47
N GLU A 51 5.92 8.15 4.90
CA GLU A 51 6.44 9.52 4.73
C GLU A 51 6.66 9.88 3.25
N VAL A 52 7.05 8.91 2.43
CA VAL A 52 7.24 9.07 0.98
C VAL A 52 6.28 8.13 0.26
N LEU A 53 5.35 8.71 -0.52
CA LEU A 53 4.43 7.95 -1.37
C LEU A 53 5.05 7.80 -2.75
N ARG A 54 5.50 6.59 -3.07
CA ARG A 54 6.05 6.26 -4.39
C ARG A 54 5.01 5.53 -5.23
N PRO A 55 4.46 6.13 -6.30
CA PRO A 55 3.61 5.40 -7.24
C PRO A 55 4.42 4.33 -7.98
N VAL A 56 3.77 3.21 -8.29
CA VAL A 56 4.34 2.08 -9.03
C VAL A 56 3.59 1.94 -10.36
N PRO A 57 4.23 2.29 -11.49
CA PRO A 57 3.66 2.12 -12.83
C PRO A 57 3.21 0.69 -13.08
N GLY A 58 2.15 0.52 -13.89
CA GLY A 58 1.54 -0.79 -14.18
C GLY A 58 2.53 -1.85 -14.63
N GLU A 59 3.51 -1.48 -15.47
CA GLU A 59 4.54 -2.38 -15.97
C GLU A 59 5.57 -2.82 -14.91
N GLU A 60 5.75 -2.04 -13.85
CA GLU A 60 6.70 -2.30 -12.78
C GLU A 60 6.08 -3.08 -11.61
N ARG A 61 4.74 -3.23 -11.58
CA ARG A 61 4.03 -3.85 -10.43
C ARG A 61 4.48 -5.27 -10.11
N GLU A 62 4.68 -6.12 -11.13
CA GLU A 62 5.16 -7.48 -10.90
C GLU A 62 6.62 -7.50 -10.40
N ALA A 63 7.45 -6.54 -10.83
CA ALA A 63 8.82 -6.40 -10.34
C ALA A 63 8.85 -5.90 -8.89
N ALA A 64 8.04 -4.89 -8.56
CA ALA A 64 7.84 -4.41 -7.20
C ALA A 64 7.32 -5.53 -6.29
N TRP A 65 6.38 -6.34 -6.77
CA TRP A 65 5.87 -7.51 -6.05
C TRP A 65 6.97 -8.50 -5.66
N VAL A 66 7.92 -8.79 -6.57
CA VAL A 66 9.03 -9.70 -6.28
C VAL A 66 9.88 -9.21 -5.12
N LEU A 67 10.04 -7.88 -4.95
CA LEU A 67 10.82 -7.28 -3.87
C LEU A 67 10.08 -7.31 -2.53
N ILE A 68 8.77 -7.04 -2.53
CA ILE A 68 8.00 -6.90 -1.28
C ILE A 68 7.45 -8.22 -0.73
N LYS A 69 7.24 -9.24 -1.58
CA LYS A 69 6.51 -10.47 -1.19
C LYS A 69 7.14 -11.24 -0.03
N ASP A 70 8.47 -11.25 0.04
CA ASP A 70 9.23 -11.97 1.07
C ASP A 70 9.27 -11.19 2.39
N GLY A 71 9.06 -9.86 2.34
CA GLY A 71 8.98 -8.98 3.50
C GLY A 71 7.57 -8.62 3.95
N LEU A 72 6.53 -9.20 3.32
CA LEU A 72 5.13 -8.88 3.60
C LEU A 72 4.64 -9.58 4.88
N ASP A 73 4.32 -8.78 5.91
CA ASP A 73 3.74 -9.30 7.14
C ASP A 73 2.33 -9.82 6.89
N THR A 74 2.19 -11.14 6.93
CA THR A 74 0.89 -11.81 6.76
C THR A 74 0.43 -12.49 8.04
N ALA A 75 1.23 -12.47 9.13
CA ALA A 75 0.97 -13.28 10.32
C ALA A 75 1.52 -12.71 11.65
N GLY A 76 2.08 -11.50 11.68
CA GLY A 76 2.53 -10.83 12.89
C GLY A 76 3.80 -11.43 13.52
N SER A 77 4.65 -12.11 12.74
CA SER A 77 5.79 -12.86 13.29
C SER A 77 7.08 -12.04 13.52
N GLY A 78 7.02 -10.71 13.38
CA GLY A 78 8.04 -9.78 13.90
C GLY A 78 9.32 -9.56 13.08
N THR A 79 9.46 -10.18 11.90
CA THR A 79 10.63 -10.02 11.00
C THR A 79 10.33 -9.24 9.72
N TRP A 80 9.15 -8.64 9.61
CA TRP A 80 8.57 -8.17 8.35
C TRP A 80 8.72 -6.67 8.16
N THR A 81 8.94 -6.26 6.91
CA THR A 81 9.24 -4.88 6.53
C THR A 81 8.08 -4.20 5.82
N TYR A 82 7.02 -4.94 5.43
CA TYR A 82 5.90 -4.38 4.66
C TYR A 82 4.54 -4.85 5.16
N GLN A 83 3.53 -3.97 5.12
CA GLN A 83 2.12 -4.35 5.22
C GLN A 83 1.34 -3.76 4.05
N ALA A 84 0.38 -4.51 3.54
CA ALA A 84 -0.42 -4.09 2.40
C ALA A 84 -1.88 -3.86 2.78
N TYR A 85 -2.50 -2.90 2.11
CA TYR A 85 -3.84 -2.42 2.37
C TYR A 85 -4.53 -2.11 1.05
N GLU A 86 -5.85 -2.30 1.04
CA GLU A 86 -6.69 -1.88 -0.07
C GLU A 86 -7.35 -0.56 0.28
N PHE A 87 -7.28 0.39 -0.63
CA PHE A 87 -7.97 1.65 -0.57
C PHE A 87 -8.89 1.80 -1.77
N HIS A 88 -9.91 2.65 -1.63
CA HIS A 88 -10.80 3.03 -2.71
C HIS A 88 -10.84 4.55 -2.84
N SER A 89 -10.98 5.05 -4.06
CA SER A 89 -11.29 6.45 -4.32
C SER A 89 -12.81 6.65 -4.35
N GLU A 90 -13.25 7.91 -4.28
CA GLU A 90 -14.68 8.24 -4.40
C GLU A 90 -15.28 7.85 -5.77
N ASP A 91 -14.47 7.83 -6.83
CA ASP A 91 -14.88 7.40 -8.17
C ASP A 91 -14.81 5.87 -8.37
N GLY A 92 -14.52 5.10 -7.32
CA GLY A 92 -14.62 3.64 -7.30
C GLY A 92 -13.39 2.91 -7.80
N ARG A 93 -12.26 3.60 -8.01
CA ARG A 93 -10.98 2.96 -8.32
C ARG A 93 -10.43 2.28 -7.08
N THR A 94 -9.61 1.26 -7.31
CA THR A 94 -8.92 0.52 -6.26
C THR A 94 -7.44 0.86 -6.25
N LEU A 95 -6.92 1.18 -5.06
CA LEU A 95 -5.51 1.38 -4.80
C LEU A 95 -4.97 0.24 -3.94
N LEU A 96 -3.88 -0.39 -4.41
CA LEU A 96 -3.02 -1.20 -3.56
C LEU A 96 -1.98 -0.30 -2.90
N TYR A 97 -2.10 -0.12 -1.58
CA TYR A 97 -1.11 0.58 -0.78
C TYR A 97 -0.24 -0.41 -0.01
N VAL A 98 1.08 -0.29 -0.12
CA VAL A 98 2.04 -1.12 0.61
C VAL A 98 2.91 -0.20 1.44
N GLU A 99 2.78 -0.25 2.77
CA GLU A 99 3.55 0.58 3.70
C GLU A 99 4.77 -0.21 4.18
N GLU A 100 5.94 0.41 4.09
CA GLU A 100 7.21 -0.07 4.65
C GLU A 100 7.30 0.33 6.13
N PHE A 101 7.64 -0.63 7.00
CA PHE A 101 7.88 -0.42 8.42
C PHE A 101 9.31 -0.86 8.76
N CYS A 102 10.01 -0.04 9.54
CA CYS A 102 11.38 -0.27 10.02
C CYS A 102 11.37 -0.87 11.42
#